data_AF-A0A1V4GYP7-F1
#
_entry.id   AF-A0A1V4GYP7-F1
#
_cell.length_a   1.000
_cell.length_b   1.000
_cell.length_c   1.000
_cell.angle_alpha   90.00
_cell.angle_beta   90.00
_cell.angle_gamma   90.00
#
_symmetry.space_group_name_H-M   'P 1'
#
loop_
_entity.id
_entity.type
_entity.pdbx_description
1 polymer ?
#
loop_
_entity_poly.entity_id
_entity_poly.type
_entity_poly.pdbx_seq_one_letter_code
_entity_poly.pdbx_strand_id
1 'polypeptide(L)'
;MNQEEIEKLAYLRGLEIAERKDLINQTFDLKHLKSIHTYLFQDSQTERVAGSFRPVREDVHSKNRNETYSVRKPFYYEPLPNESKVDSIIKQANENLGQTQSPKKKIEILSNLYADLDYQHPFVEGNSRTIRTFLEHIAQNHGIELDWRSTAQNKDEFYRARDFEIAKRNNEINPTNDIEAYMLEEAKRYNTQDYIAT
;
A
#
# COMPACT_ATOMS: atom_id res chain seq x y z
N MET A 1 -0.12 -1.73 -26.20
CA MET A 1 -1.20 -1.45 -25.24
C MET A 1 -0.94 -0.11 -24.60
N ASN A 2 -1.92 0.78 -24.54
CA ASN A 2 -1.79 2.06 -23.84
C ASN A 2 -2.07 1.88 -22.33
N GLN A 3 -1.81 2.93 -21.55
CA GLN A 3 -1.98 2.89 -20.10
C GLN A 3 -3.43 2.59 -19.68
N GLU A 4 -4.41 3.15 -20.37
CA GLU A 4 -5.84 2.96 -20.06
C GLU A 4 -6.28 1.50 -20.25
N GLU A 5 -5.79 0.85 -21.31
CA GLU A 5 -6.02 -0.57 -21.57
C GLU A 5 -5.40 -1.46 -20.47
N ILE A 6 -4.18 -1.14 -20.04
CA ILE A 6 -3.50 -1.85 -18.93
C ILE A 6 -4.30 -1.71 -17.63
N GLU A 7 -4.79 -0.52 -17.33
CA GLU A 7 -5.59 -0.26 -16.14
C GLU A 7 -6.92 -1.02 -16.15
N LYS A 8 -7.59 -1.09 -17.31
CA LYS A 8 -8.82 -1.88 -17.49
C LYS A 8 -8.58 -3.36 -17.29
N LEU A 9 -7.52 -3.92 -17.89
CA LEU A 9 -7.19 -5.34 -17.72
C LEU A 9 -6.82 -5.65 -16.26
N ALA A 10 -5.99 -4.82 -15.63
CA ALA A 10 -5.65 -5.00 -14.22
C ALA A 10 -6.87 -4.95 -13.29
N TYR A 11 -7.87 -4.10 -13.62
CA TYR A 11 -9.14 -4.09 -12.90
C TYR A 11 -9.91 -5.40 -13.07
N LEU A 12 -10.04 -5.92 -14.30
CA LEU A 12 -10.70 -7.20 -14.57
C LEU A 12 -9.99 -8.37 -13.85
N ARG A 13 -8.65 -8.40 -13.86
CA ARG A 13 -7.86 -9.39 -13.10
C ARG A 13 -8.09 -9.29 -11.60
N GLY A 14 -8.28 -8.09 -11.07
CA GLY A 14 -8.65 -7.89 -9.67
C GLY A 14 -10.02 -8.52 -9.34
N LEU A 15 -11.00 -8.37 -10.22
CA LEU A 15 -12.31 -9.02 -10.06
C LEU A 15 -12.20 -10.54 -10.11
N GLU A 16 -11.39 -11.09 -11.02
CA GLU A 16 -11.15 -12.54 -11.08
C GLU A 16 -10.56 -13.09 -9.78
N ILE A 17 -9.57 -12.40 -9.19
CA ILE A 17 -8.98 -12.78 -7.90
C ILE A 17 -10.05 -12.76 -6.78
N ALA A 18 -10.89 -11.72 -6.76
CA ALA A 18 -11.94 -11.58 -5.75
C ALA A 18 -13.00 -12.69 -5.83
N GLU A 19 -13.35 -13.13 -7.04
CA GLU A 19 -14.30 -14.22 -7.27
C GLU A 19 -13.68 -15.61 -7.05
N ARG A 20 -12.40 -15.78 -7.39
CA ARG A 20 -11.70 -17.07 -7.37
C ARG A 20 -10.45 -17.05 -6.51
N LYS A 21 -10.64 -17.36 -5.24
CA LYS A 21 -9.55 -17.41 -4.24
C LYS A 21 -8.49 -18.49 -4.51
N ASP A 22 -8.79 -19.47 -5.37
CA ASP A 22 -7.88 -20.55 -5.76
C ASP A 22 -6.88 -20.16 -6.85
N LEU A 23 -7.07 -19.01 -7.52
CA LEU A 23 -6.18 -18.53 -8.58
C LEU A 23 -4.76 -18.25 -8.09
N ILE A 24 -4.63 -17.80 -6.84
CA ILE A 24 -3.36 -17.41 -6.25
C ILE A 24 -3.22 -18.14 -4.92
N ASN A 25 -2.11 -18.87 -4.77
CA ASN A 25 -1.80 -19.51 -3.50
C ASN A 25 -1.52 -18.46 -2.43
N GLN A 26 -2.31 -18.48 -1.35
CA GLN A 26 -2.26 -17.49 -0.28
C GLN A 26 -1.23 -17.88 0.79
N THR A 27 0.06 -17.80 0.44
CA THR A 27 1.16 -18.19 1.35
C THR A 27 1.49 -17.14 2.42
N PHE A 28 0.86 -15.96 2.36
CA PHE A 28 1.06 -14.83 3.29
C PHE A 28 2.54 -14.50 3.52
N ASP A 29 3.29 -14.45 2.43
CA ASP A 29 4.72 -14.13 2.33
C ASP A 29 4.98 -13.24 1.11
N LEU A 30 6.24 -12.92 0.82
CA LEU A 30 6.60 -12.14 -0.37
C LEU A 30 6.16 -12.83 -1.68
N LYS A 31 6.22 -14.16 -1.76
CA LYS A 31 5.82 -14.90 -2.95
C LYS A 31 4.35 -14.66 -3.28
N HIS A 32 3.49 -14.62 -2.26
CA HIS A 32 2.09 -14.28 -2.41
C HIS A 32 1.91 -12.85 -2.96
N LEU A 33 2.61 -11.85 -2.39
CA LEU A 33 2.54 -10.46 -2.87
C LEU A 33 2.98 -10.35 -4.35
N LYS A 34 4.09 -10.99 -4.73
CA LYS A 34 4.59 -11.01 -6.11
C LYS A 34 3.63 -11.75 -7.04
N SER A 35 2.96 -12.80 -6.58
CA SER A 35 1.99 -13.56 -7.39
C SER A 35 0.75 -12.73 -7.70
N ILE A 36 0.26 -11.93 -6.74
CA ILE A 36 -0.82 -10.96 -6.97
C ILE A 36 -0.40 -9.94 -8.03
N HIS A 37 0.78 -9.32 -7.88
CA HIS A 37 1.25 -8.36 -8.88
C HIS A 37 1.40 -9.01 -10.26
N THR A 38 1.95 -10.23 -10.30
CA THR A 38 2.12 -10.97 -11.55
C THR A 38 0.78 -11.16 -12.23
N TYR A 39 -0.23 -11.61 -11.49
CA TYR A 39 -1.56 -11.88 -12.04
C TYR A 39 -2.29 -10.61 -12.49
N LEU A 40 -2.24 -9.54 -11.67
CA LEU A 40 -2.89 -8.27 -11.98
C LEU A 40 -2.34 -7.64 -13.27
N PHE A 41 -1.03 -7.76 -13.51
CA PHE A 41 -0.34 -7.07 -14.61
C PHE A 41 0.17 -8.03 -15.69
N GLN A 42 -0.31 -9.28 -15.72
CA GLN A 42 0.15 -10.32 -16.65
C GLN A 42 -0.05 -9.95 -18.13
N ASP A 43 -1.05 -9.13 -18.41
CA ASP A 43 -1.38 -8.71 -19.77
C ASP A 43 -0.58 -7.46 -20.21
N SER A 44 0.16 -6.81 -19.30
CA SER A 44 0.96 -5.62 -19.62
C SER A 44 2.24 -5.97 -20.38
N GLN A 45 2.46 -5.30 -21.50
CA GLN A 45 3.67 -5.43 -22.32
C GLN A 45 4.72 -4.35 -22.03
N THR A 46 4.39 -3.37 -21.18
CA THR A 46 5.18 -2.16 -20.96
C THR A 46 5.72 -2.04 -19.53
N GLU A 47 5.14 -2.77 -18.58
CA GLU A 47 5.63 -2.78 -17.20
C GLU A 47 6.81 -3.73 -17.06
N ARG A 48 7.89 -3.25 -16.43
CA ARG A 48 9.12 -4.03 -16.20
C ARG A 48 8.74 -5.30 -15.41
N VAL A 49 8.75 -6.45 -16.09
CA VAL A 49 8.46 -7.82 -15.62
C VAL A 49 7.51 -7.88 -14.41
N ALA A 50 6.22 -8.13 -14.65
CA ALA A 50 5.22 -8.26 -13.59
C ALA A 50 5.72 -9.16 -12.44
N GLY A 51 5.56 -8.67 -11.21
CA GLY A 51 6.06 -9.33 -10.00
C GLY A 51 7.52 -9.06 -9.69
N SER A 52 8.26 -8.34 -10.52
CA SER A 52 9.66 -7.95 -10.25
C SER A 52 9.73 -6.62 -9.51
N PHE A 53 10.66 -6.53 -8.56
CA PHE A 53 10.90 -5.28 -7.86
C PHE A 53 11.41 -4.21 -8.83
N ARG A 54 11.06 -2.95 -8.59
CA ARG A 54 11.66 -1.83 -9.32
C ARG A 54 13.17 -1.84 -9.08
N PRO A 55 13.98 -1.46 -10.08
CA PRO A 55 15.41 -1.38 -9.88
C PRO A 55 15.74 -0.33 -8.84
N VAL A 56 16.85 -0.56 -8.14
CA VAL A 56 17.53 0.48 -7.37
C VAL A 56 17.79 1.66 -8.31
N ARG A 57 17.38 2.85 -7.90
CA ARG A 57 17.77 4.08 -8.57
C ARG A 57 18.65 4.91 -7.66
N GLU A 58 19.59 5.64 -8.24
CA GLU A 58 20.40 6.64 -7.54
C GLU A 58 19.59 7.91 -7.25
N ASP A 59 18.49 8.14 -7.98
CA ASP A 59 17.55 9.21 -7.74
C ASP A 59 16.43 8.80 -6.78
N VAL A 60 15.88 9.79 -6.09
CA VAL A 60 14.79 9.58 -5.13
C VAL A 60 13.53 9.09 -5.83
N HIS A 61 13.02 7.93 -5.42
CA HIS A 61 11.66 7.53 -5.76
C HIS A 61 10.68 8.36 -4.91
N SER A 62 10.15 9.42 -5.51
CA SER A 62 9.16 10.28 -4.88
C SER A 62 7.94 10.47 -5.75
N LYS A 63 6.82 10.77 -5.10
CA LYS A 63 5.66 11.36 -5.78
C LYS A 63 5.47 12.80 -5.33
N ASN A 64 5.33 13.69 -6.29
CA ASN A 64 4.89 15.06 -6.05
C ASN A 64 3.37 15.06 -5.89
N ARG A 65 2.84 15.76 -4.88
CA ARG A 65 1.41 15.83 -4.54
C ARG A 65 0.86 17.24 -4.74
N ASN A 66 1.15 17.83 -5.90
CA ASN A 66 0.83 19.22 -6.21
C ASN A 66 -0.68 19.53 -6.20
N GLU A 67 -1.52 18.52 -6.42
CA GLU A 67 -2.98 18.67 -6.46
C GLU A 67 -3.62 18.51 -5.06
N THR A 68 -2.90 17.92 -4.11
CA THR A 68 -3.42 17.56 -2.78
C THR A 68 -3.01 18.56 -1.69
N TYR A 69 -1.88 19.25 -1.87
CA TYR A 69 -1.29 20.17 -0.88
C TYR A 69 -0.85 21.49 -1.51
N SER A 70 -0.93 22.57 -0.73
CA SER A 70 -0.56 23.94 -1.15
C SER A 70 0.95 24.17 -1.31
N VAL A 71 1.79 23.19 -0.95
CA VAL A 71 3.26 23.29 -1.03
C VAL A 71 3.84 22.03 -1.67
N ARG A 72 4.81 22.21 -2.57
CA ARG A 72 5.55 21.12 -3.20
C ARG A 72 6.51 20.50 -2.19
N LYS A 73 6.09 19.42 -1.52
CA LYS A 73 6.99 18.56 -0.73
C LYS A 73 7.09 17.17 -1.36
N PRO A 74 8.30 16.66 -1.66
CA PRO A 74 8.49 15.29 -2.10
C PRO A 74 8.26 14.33 -0.94
N PHE A 75 7.44 13.29 -1.17
CA PHE A 75 7.32 12.13 -0.29
C PHE A 75 8.26 11.05 -0.77
N TYR A 76 9.18 10.60 0.08
CA TYR A 76 10.26 9.69 -0.28
C TYR A 76 9.85 8.26 0.08
N TYR A 77 9.73 7.38 -0.91
CA TYR A 77 9.63 5.94 -0.67
C TYR A 77 11.00 5.36 -0.31
N GLU A 78 11.05 4.12 0.18
CA GLU A 78 12.29 3.39 0.44
C GLU A 78 13.22 3.45 -0.78
N PRO A 79 14.42 4.06 -0.74
CA PRO A 79 15.28 4.14 -1.93
C PRO A 79 15.68 2.76 -2.48
N LEU A 80 15.87 1.78 -1.58
CA LEU A 80 16.39 0.45 -1.90
C LEU A 80 15.38 -0.64 -1.50
N PRO A 81 14.35 -0.92 -2.31
CA PRO A 81 13.36 -1.93 -1.98
C PRO A 81 14.06 -3.30 -1.88
N ASN A 82 13.91 -3.95 -0.73
CA ASN A 82 14.63 -5.17 -0.40
C ASN A 82 13.64 -6.32 -0.19
N GLU A 83 13.77 -7.39 -0.99
CA GLU A 83 12.87 -8.55 -0.92
C GLU A 83 12.83 -9.17 0.49
N SER A 84 13.98 -9.39 1.12
CA SER A 84 14.05 -9.95 2.48
C SER A 84 13.38 -9.05 3.52
N LYS A 85 13.48 -7.72 3.36
CA LYS A 85 12.82 -6.76 4.25
C LYS A 85 11.30 -6.81 4.09
N VAL A 86 10.80 -6.82 2.86
CA VAL A 86 9.36 -6.92 2.56
C VAL A 86 8.81 -8.25 3.07
N ASP A 87 9.52 -9.36 2.85
CA ASP A 87 9.12 -10.68 3.34
C ASP A 87 9.06 -10.72 4.87
N SER A 88 10.05 -10.11 5.55
CA SER A 88 10.08 -10.01 7.01
C SER A 88 8.90 -9.20 7.56
N ILE A 89 8.58 -8.05 6.96
CA ILE A 89 7.42 -7.21 7.32
C ILE A 89 6.12 -8.05 7.23
N ILE A 90 5.94 -8.77 6.12
CA ILE A 90 4.75 -9.58 5.88
C ILE A 90 4.63 -10.70 6.92
N LYS A 91 5.72 -11.47 7.12
CA LYS A 91 5.72 -12.59 8.07
C LYS A 91 5.44 -12.13 9.49
N GLN A 92 6.09 -11.05 9.93
CA GLN A 92 5.87 -10.48 11.25
C GLN A 92 4.42 -10.03 11.45
N ALA A 93 3.82 -9.36 10.45
CA ALA A 93 2.43 -8.95 10.52
C ALA A 93 1.48 -10.16 10.59
N ASN A 94 1.72 -11.20 9.79
CA ASN A 94 0.92 -12.43 9.78
C ASN A 94 1.00 -13.18 11.12
N GLU A 95 2.20 -13.30 11.70
CA GLU A 95 2.42 -13.89 13.01
C GLU A 95 1.67 -13.11 14.10
N ASN A 96 1.82 -11.78 14.12
CA ASN A 96 1.16 -10.91 15.09
C ASN A 96 -0.38 -10.99 15.01
N LEU A 97 -0.93 -11.12 13.79
CA LEU A 97 -2.37 -11.32 13.59
C LEU A 97 -2.86 -12.64 14.22
N GLY A 98 -2.07 -13.71 14.09
CA GLY A 98 -2.37 -15.01 14.69
C GLY A 98 -2.30 -15.03 16.23
N GLN A 99 -1.58 -14.06 16.82
CA GLN A 99 -1.40 -13.96 18.28
C GLN A 99 -2.49 -13.16 18.99
N THR A 100 -3.43 -12.53 18.26
CA THR A 100 -4.46 -11.68 18.86
C THR A 100 -5.87 -12.03 18.38
N GLN A 101 -6.82 -11.97 19.31
CA GLN A 101 -8.26 -12.08 19.00
C GLN A 101 -8.96 -10.73 19.00
N SER A 102 -8.27 -9.64 19.38
CA SER A 102 -8.87 -8.30 19.45
C SER A 102 -9.05 -7.72 18.04
N PRO A 103 -10.29 -7.39 17.61
CA PRO A 103 -10.54 -6.78 16.31
C PRO A 103 -9.76 -5.47 16.14
N LYS A 104 -9.72 -4.64 17.19
CA LYS A 104 -8.96 -3.38 17.19
C LYS A 104 -7.47 -3.62 16.94
N LYS A 105 -6.88 -4.65 17.57
CA LYS A 105 -5.46 -4.95 17.38
C LYS A 105 -5.18 -5.52 15.99
N LYS A 106 -6.09 -6.34 15.44
CA LYS A 106 -6.00 -6.82 14.06
C LYS A 106 -6.02 -5.67 13.06
N ILE A 107 -6.94 -4.72 13.23
CA ILE A 107 -7.02 -3.51 12.39
C ILE A 107 -5.72 -2.71 12.48
N GLU A 108 -5.18 -2.50 13.69
CA GLU A 108 -3.90 -1.80 13.88
C GLU A 108 -2.75 -2.49 13.12
N ILE A 109 -2.65 -3.82 13.21
CA ILE A 109 -1.62 -4.59 12.50
C ILE A 109 -1.79 -4.48 10.99
N LEU A 110 -3.03 -4.60 10.47
CA LEU A 110 -3.32 -4.47 9.03
C LEU A 110 -3.00 -3.06 8.51
N SER A 111 -3.33 -2.02 9.27
CA SER A 111 -3.01 -0.63 8.93
C SER A 111 -1.49 -0.39 8.89
N ASN A 112 -0.76 -0.92 9.87
CA ASN A 112 0.71 -0.83 9.89
C ASN A 112 1.33 -1.60 8.71
N LEU A 113 0.82 -2.80 8.41
CA LEU A 113 1.25 -3.58 7.25
C LEU A 113 1.00 -2.83 5.94
N TYR A 114 -0.16 -2.19 5.77
CA TYR A 114 -0.44 -1.33 4.60
C TYR A 114 0.62 -0.23 4.48
N ALA A 115 0.85 0.50 5.57
CA ALA A 115 1.75 1.66 5.57
C ALA A 115 3.21 1.26 5.31
N ASP A 116 3.66 0.13 5.85
CA ASP A 116 5.00 -0.40 5.61
C ASP A 116 5.19 -0.84 4.16
N LEU A 117 4.23 -1.58 3.60
CA LEU A 117 4.30 -2.00 2.20
C LEU A 117 4.20 -0.81 1.23
N ASP A 118 3.36 0.18 1.54
CA ASP A 118 3.22 1.39 0.73
C ASP A 118 4.51 2.23 0.73
N TYR A 119 5.19 2.30 1.88
CA TYR A 119 6.49 2.94 2.01
C TYR A 119 7.59 2.20 1.25
N GLN A 120 7.61 0.86 1.31
CA GLN A 120 8.57 0.05 0.55
C GLN A 120 8.40 0.23 -0.97
N HIS A 121 7.14 0.39 -1.43
CA HIS A 121 6.79 0.65 -2.83
C HIS A 121 7.56 -0.25 -3.81
N PRO A 122 7.48 -1.59 -3.67
CA PRO A 122 8.43 -2.51 -4.27
C PRO A 122 8.37 -2.58 -5.80
N PHE A 123 7.23 -2.28 -6.43
CA PHE A 123 7.03 -2.40 -7.87
C PHE A 123 7.16 -1.04 -8.58
N VAL A 124 7.36 -1.06 -9.91
CA VAL A 124 7.44 0.18 -10.72
C VAL A 124 6.10 0.91 -10.72
N GLU A 125 5.02 0.16 -10.87
CA GLU A 125 3.65 0.61 -10.85
C GLU A 125 2.79 -0.45 -10.14
N GLY A 126 1.51 -0.20 -9.92
CA GLY A 126 0.59 -1.23 -9.45
C GLY A 126 0.65 -1.52 -7.94
N ASN A 127 1.54 -0.86 -7.19
CA ASN A 127 1.71 -1.06 -5.75
C ASN A 127 0.38 -0.99 -4.97
N SER A 128 -0.40 0.09 -5.12
CA SER A 128 -1.64 0.23 -4.36
C SER A 128 -2.69 -0.83 -4.67
N ARG A 129 -2.77 -1.31 -5.93
CA ARG A 129 -3.70 -2.39 -6.31
C ARG A 129 -3.26 -3.72 -5.69
N THR A 130 -1.98 -4.04 -5.85
CA THR A 130 -1.36 -5.25 -5.30
C THR A 130 -1.47 -5.32 -3.78
N ILE A 131 -1.12 -4.23 -3.08
CA ILE A 131 -1.13 -4.16 -1.60
C ILE A 131 -2.55 -4.32 -1.06
N ARG A 132 -3.56 -3.68 -1.68
CA ARG A 132 -4.96 -3.83 -1.24
C ARG A 132 -5.48 -5.25 -1.41
N THR A 133 -5.24 -5.88 -2.57
CA THR A 133 -5.62 -7.28 -2.79
C THR A 133 -4.90 -8.22 -1.82
N PHE A 134 -3.62 -7.99 -1.54
CA PHE A 134 -2.88 -8.75 -0.55
C PHE A 134 -3.46 -8.59 0.86
N LEU A 135 -3.82 -7.36 1.24
CA LEU A 135 -4.45 -7.05 2.52
C LEU A 135 -5.84 -7.68 2.67
N GLU A 136 -6.63 -7.73 1.61
CA GLU A 136 -7.90 -8.47 1.60
C GLU A 136 -7.67 -9.95 1.92
N HIS A 137 -6.70 -10.59 1.26
CA HIS A 137 -6.40 -12.00 1.49
C HIS A 137 -5.97 -12.26 2.94
N ILE A 138 -4.99 -11.50 3.45
CA ILE A 138 -4.50 -11.70 4.82
C ILE A 138 -5.55 -11.33 5.87
N ALA A 139 -6.34 -10.26 5.66
CA ALA A 139 -7.42 -9.88 6.57
C ALA A 139 -8.49 -10.99 6.64
N GLN A 140 -8.92 -11.50 5.48
CA GLN A 140 -9.93 -12.56 5.40
C GLN A 140 -9.45 -13.84 6.09
N ASN A 141 -8.18 -14.22 5.92
CA ASN A 141 -7.57 -15.35 6.62
C ASN A 141 -7.62 -15.20 8.15
N HIS A 142 -7.63 -13.97 8.65
CA HIS A 142 -7.74 -13.66 10.09
C HIS A 142 -9.15 -13.22 10.52
N GLY A 143 -10.17 -13.47 9.68
CA GLY A 143 -11.58 -13.23 9.98
C GLY A 143 -12.00 -11.76 9.92
N ILE A 144 -11.26 -10.92 9.20
CA ILE A 144 -11.57 -9.51 8.98
C ILE A 144 -11.96 -9.30 7.51
N GLU A 145 -13.07 -8.64 7.28
CA GLU A 145 -13.49 -8.21 5.93
C GLU A 145 -13.07 -6.74 5.73
N LEU A 146 -12.36 -6.48 4.63
CA LEU A 146 -11.97 -5.12 4.24
C LEU A 146 -12.85 -4.65 3.10
N ASP A 147 -13.35 -3.43 3.22
CA ASP A 147 -14.15 -2.78 2.18
C ASP A 147 -13.47 -1.50 1.71
N TRP A 148 -12.93 -1.53 0.49
CA TRP A 148 -12.27 -0.37 -0.11
C TRP A 148 -13.24 0.60 -0.80
N ARG A 149 -14.54 0.32 -0.89
CA ARG A 149 -15.52 1.21 -1.55
C ARG A 149 -15.57 2.59 -0.90
N SER A 150 -15.40 2.65 0.43
CA SER A 150 -15.31 3.91 1.19
C SER A 150 -14.11 4.78 0.75
N THR A 151 -13.00 4.16 0.35
CA THR A 151 -11.83 4.91 -0.15
C THR A 151 -12.09 5.58 -1.50
N ALA A 152 -13.05 5.11 -2.28
CA ALA A 152 -13.46 5.78 -3.52
C ALA A 152 -14.33 7.01 -3.23
N GLN A 153 -15.10 6.99 -2.14
CA GLN A 153 -15.94 8.10 -1.70
C GLN A 153 -15.12 9.22 -1.07
N ASN A 154 -14.11 8.87 -0.26
CA ASN A 154 -13.22 9.81 0.44
C ASN A 154 -11.77 9.69 -0.04
N LYS A 155 -11.58 9.76 -1.36
CA LYS A 155 -10.30 9.54 -2.03
C LYS A 155 -9.17 10.41 -1.45
N ASP A 156 -9.43 11.70 -1.28
CA ASP A 156 -8.42 12.66 -0.82
C ASP A 156 -7.97 12.38 0.62
N GLU A 157 -8.89 12.03 1.50
CA GLU A 157 -8.60 11.67 2.89
C GLU A 157 -7.70 10.43 2.94
N PHE A 158 -8.03 9.40 2.16
CA PHE A 158 -7.22 8.17 2.08
C PHE A 158 -5.79 8.47 1.60
N TYR A 159 -5.62 9.26 0.54
CA TYR A 159 -4.28 9.63 0.07
C TYR A 159 -3.52 10.47 1.09
N ARG A 160 -4.20 11.35 1.83
CA ARG A 160 -3.58 12.15 2.89
C ARG A 160 -3.08 11.29 4.06
N ALA A 161 -3.85 10.30 4.48
CA ALA A 161 -3.42 9.38 5.53
C ALA A 161 -2.17 8.58 5.11
N ARG A 162 -2.11 8.16 3.84
CA ARG A 162 -0.93 7.48 3.29
C ARG A 162 0.29 8.39 3.24
N ASP A 163 0.11 9.61 2.75
CA ASP A 163 1.17 10.59 2.64
C ASP A 163 1.68 11.00 4.04
N PHE A 164 0.80 11.08 5.03
CA PHE A 164 1.16 11.27 6.44
C PHE A 164 2.06 10.14 6.96
N GLU A 165 1.70 8.89 6.70
CA GLU A 165 2.48 7.72 7.12
C GLU A 165 3.85 7.63 6.43
N ILE A 166 3.97 8.08 5.18
CA ILE A 166 5.25 8.19 4.49
C ILE A 166 6.09 9.32 5.10
N ALA A 167 5.47 10.49 5.36
CA ALA A 167 6.15 11.63 5.96
C ALA A 167 6.71 11.30 7.36
N LYS A 168 5.95 10.59 8.19
CA LYS A 168 6.38 10.13 9.50
C LYS A 168 7.64 9.25 9.39
N ARG A 169 7.64 8.27 8.49
CA ARG A 169 8.82 7.41 8.23
C ARG A 169 10.02 8.20 7.69
N ASN A 170 9.78 9.19 6.84
CA ASN A 170 10.84 10.08 6.37
C ASN A 170 11.45 10.92 7.51
N ASN A 171 10.64 11.37 8.47
CA ASN A 171 11.10 12.12 9.63
C ASN A 171 11.92 11.25 10.61
N GLU A 172 11.52 9.99 10.81
CA GLU A 172 12.30 9.01 11.59
C GLU A 172 13.70 8.78 11.01
N ILE A 173 13.84 8.84 9.67
CA ILE A 173 15.12 8.68 8.96
C ILE A 173 15.92 9.99 8.93
N ASN A 174 15.26 11.14 8.78
CA ASN A 174 15.90 12.45 8.70
C ASN A 174 15.09 13.54 9.42
N PRO A 175 15.31 13.74 10.74
CA PRO A 175 14.47 14.58 11.59
C PRO A 175 14.58 16.09 11.33
N THR A 176 15.47 16.54 10.43
CA THR A 176 15.58 17.96 10.07
C THR A 176 14.54 18.41 9.04
N ASN A 177 13.81 17.47 8.43
CA ASN A 177 12.74 17.75 7.49
C ASN A 177 11.41 17.73 8.25
N ASP A 178 10.94 18.91 8.68
CA ASP A 178 9.69 19.07 9.45
C ASP A 178 8.42 18.87 8.57
N ILE A 179 8.33 17.71 7.94
CA ILE A 179 7.23 17.27 7.08
C ILE A 179 6.09 16.76 7.96
N GLU A 180 6.41 16.06 9.05
CA GLU A 180 5.41 15.54 9.98
C GLU A 180 4.57 16.65 10.63
N ALA A 181 5.18 17.71 11.18
CA ALA A 181 4.41 18.81 11.77
C ALA A 181 3.54 19.52 10.73
N TYR A 182 4.06 19.73 9.51
CA TYR A 182 3.29 20.28 8.40
C TYR A 182 2.07 19.39 8.07
N MET A 183 2.25 18.08 8.02
CA MET A 183 1.16 17.15 7.71
C MET A 183 0.15 17.05 8.85
N LEU A 184 0.58 17.16 10.11
CA LEU A 184 -0.30 17.29 11.28
C LEU A 184 -1.13 18.59 11.21
N GLU A 185 -0.53 19.71 10.80
CA GLU A 185 -1.27 20.96 10.59
C GLU A 185 -2.28 20.84 9.45
N GLU A 186 -1.88 20.27 8.30
CA GLU A 186 -2.79 20.03 7.19
C GLU A 186 -3.93 19.11 7.62
N ALA A 187 -3.67 17.98 8.29
CA ALA A 187 -4.71 17.09 8.81
C ALA A 187 -5.70 17.81 9.75
N LYS A 188 -5.21 18.69 10.63
CA LYS A 188 -6.05 19.51 11.53
C LYS A 188 -6.94 20.50 10.78
N ARG A 189 -6.47 21.05 9.65
CA ARG A 189 -7.25 22.02 8.83
C ARG A 189 -8.51 21.42 8.22
N TYR A 190 -8.59 20.10 8.11
CA TYR A 190 -9.72 19.40 7.49
C TYR A 190 -10.59 18.59 8.46
N ASN A 191 -10.44 18.82 9.78
CA ASN A 191 -11.34 18.40 10.88
C ASN A 191 -12.25 17.18 10.59
N THR A 192 -11.70 15.96 10.68
CA THR A 192 -12.48 14.72 10.71
C THR A 192 -12.78 14.32 12.14
N GLN A 193 -13.81 14.91 12.73
CA GLN A 193 -14.37 14.45 14.00
C GLN A 193 -15.09 13.08 13.92
N ASP A 194 -15.10 12.38 12.78
CA ASP A 194 -15.98 11.20 12.59
C ASP A 194 -15.31 9.87 12.18
N TYR A 195 -13.98 9.74 11.99
CA TYR A 195 -13.47 8.65 11.13
C TYR A 195 -12.51 7.62 11.76
N ILE A 196 -12.63 7.31 13.06
CA ILE A 196 -12.15 6.04 13.62
C ILE A 196 -13.13 5.51 14.69
N ALA A 197 -14.32 5.09 14.28
CA ALA A 197 -15.11 4.03 14.90
C ALA A 197 -16.50 3.95 14.26
N THR A 198 -16.71 2.95 13.40
CA THR A 198 -17.86 2.05 13.52
C THR A 198 -17.41 0.65 13.18
#